data_AF-A0A1E3VPZ9-F1
#
_entry.id   AF-A0A1E3VPZ9-F1
#
_cell.length_a   1.000
_cell.length_b   1.000
_cell.length_c   1.000
_cell.angle_alpha   90.00
_cell.angle_beta   90.00
_cell.angle_gamma   90.00
#
_symmetry.space_group_name_H-M   'P 1'
#
loop_
_entity.id
_entity.type
_entity.pdbx_description
1 polymer ?
#
loop_
_entity_poly.entity_id
_entity_poly.type
_entity_poly.pdbx_seq_one_letter_code
_entity_poly.pdbx_strand_id
1 'polypeptide(L)' 'MPADSFYMLGHNGQAVAMIPSKDLVIVRLGQTLNGGDWDTARDLGPLVNAFPDNKPEARFLGE' A
#
# COMPACT_ATOMS: atom_id res chain seq x y z
N MET A 1 1.60 -3.18 -7.85
CA MET A 1 1.03 -3.42 -6.51
C MET A 1 0.38 -4.80 -6.46
N PRO A 2 0.41 -5.50 -5.31
CA PRO A 2 -0.32 -6.76 -5.12
C PRO A 2 -1.83 -6.61 -5.36
N ALA A 3 -2.47 -7.65 -5.89
CA ALA A 3 -3.89 -7.63 -6.26
C ALA A 3 -4.84 -7.50 -5.05
N ASP A 4 -4.37 -7.84 -3.84
CA ASP A 4 -5.10 -7.73 -2.58
C ASP A 4 -4.94 -6.37 -1.90
N SER A 5 -4.33 -5.39 -2.58
CA SER A 5 -4.13 -4.06 -2.02
C SER A 5 -5.42 -3.22 -2.06
N PHE A 6 -5.67 -2.50 -0.97
CA PHE A 6 -6.78 -1.53 -0.87
C PHE A 6 -6.23 -0.12 -0.59
N TYR A 7 -6.87 0.90 -1.18
CA TYR A 7 -6.44 2.29 -1.07
C TYR A 7 -7.59 3.21 -0.70
N MET A 8 -7.29 4.18 0.17
CA MET A 8 -8.09 5.38 0.39
C MET A 8 -7.27 6.57 -0.10
N LEU A 9 -7.79 7.31 -1.07
CA LEU A 9 -7.10 8.44 -1.71
C LEU A 9 -7.66 9.77 -1.20
N GLY A 10 -6.79 10.77 -1.10
CA GLY A 10 -7.15 12.13 -0.68
C GLY A 10 -6.44 13.20 -1.50
N HIS A 11 -6.71 14.46 -1.14
CA HIS A 11 -6.19 15.64 -1.83
C HIS A 11 -4.65 15.69 -1.84
N ASN A 12 -4.05 16.24 -2.91
CA ASN A 12 -2.59 16.36 -3.07
C ASN A 12 -1.80 15.05 -2.91
N GLY A 13 -2.42 13.93 -3.30
CA GLY A 13 -1.82 12.61 -3.30
C GLY A 13 -1.79 11.92 -1.94
N GLN A 14 -2.55 12.40 -0.96
CA GLN A 14 -2.75 11.67 0.29
C GLN A 14 -3.22 10.24 0.01
N ALA A 15 -2.65 9.27 0.72
CA ALA A 15 -3.04 7.89 0.56
C ALA A 15 -2.87 7.10 1.86
N VAL A 16 -3.82 6.21 2.14
CA VAL A 16 -3.63 5.09 3.05
C VAL A 16 -3.75 3.83 2.21
N ALA A 17 -2.69 3.02 2.20
CA ALA A 17 -2.62 1.77 1.45
C ALA A 17 -2.47 0.58 2.41
N MET A 18 -3.37 -0.39 2.32
CA MET A 18 -3.29 -1.65 3.05
C MET A 18 -2.92 -2.77 2.09
N ILE A 19 -1.88 -3.53 2.41
CA ILE A 19 -1.35 -4.64 1.61
C ILE A 19 -1.27 -5.89 2.50
N PRO A 20 -2.36 -6.66 2.64
CA PRO A 20 -2.44 -7.81 3.54
C PRO A 20 -1.36 -8.87 3.28
N SER A 21 -1.09 -9.17 2.01
CA SER A 21 -0.05 -10.11 1.56
C SER A 21 1.37 -9.72 1.95
N LYS A 22 1.57 -8.53 2.52
CA LYS A 22 2.86 -8.05 3.05
C LYS A 22 2.81 -7.61 4.51
N ASP A 23 1.68 -7.82 5.21
CA ASP A 23 1.43 -7.31 6.56
C ASP A 23 1.78 -5.81 6.70
N LEU A 24 1.40 -5.03 5.69
CA LEU A 24 1.89 -3.67 5.50
C LEU A 24 0.74 -2.67 5.39
N VAL A 25 0.84 -1.58 6.15
CA VAL A 25 0.04 -0.38 5.99
C VAL A 25 0.97 0.81 5.73
N ILE A 26 0.73 1.53 4.64
CA ILE A 26 1.48 2.74 4.28
C ILE A 26 0.56 3.94 4.43
N VAL A 27 1.02 4.95 5.16
CA VAL A 27 0.35 6.25 5.27
C VAL A 27 1.22 7.31 4.59
N ARG A 28 0.70 7.91 3.54
CA ARG A 28 1.30 9.04 2.83
C ARG A 28 0.49 10.31 3.11
N LEU A 29 1.13 11.29 3.73
CA LEU A 29 0.51 12.59 4.05
C LEU A 29 0.32 13.52 2.84
N GLY A 30 0.98 13.22 1.72
CA GLY A 30 0.88 14.00 0.48
C GLY A 30 1.67 15.31 0.53
N GLN A 31 1.96 15.85 -0.66
CA GLN A 31 2.39 17.23 -0.95
C GLN A 31 2.52 17.43 -2.47
N THR A 32 1.72 16.73 -3.24
CA THR A 32 1.79 16.76 -4.71
C THR A 32 0.95 17.92 -5.21
N LEU A 33 1.60 19.01 -5.63
CA LEU A 33 0.93 20.26 -6.03
C LEU A 33 0.40 20.23 -7.46
N ASN A 34 1.07 19.52 -8.37
CA ASN A 34 0.59 19.39 -9.75
C ASN A 34 -0.15 18.06 -9.92
N GLY A 35 -1.34 18.13 -10.50
CA GLY A 35 -2.12 16.93 -10.83
C GLY A 35 -1.34 16.05 -11.82
N GLY A 36 -1.17 14.76 -11.48
CA GLY A 36 -0.48 13.77 -12.32
C GLY A 36 0.96 13.47 -11.93
N ASP A 37 1.59 14.28 -11.07
CA ASP A 37 2.94 14.01 -10.54
C ASP A 37 2.98 12.79 -9.61
N TRP A 38 1.81 12.28 -9.21
CA TRP A 38 1.67 11.11 -8.36
C TRP A 38 0.66 10.10 -8.91
N ASP A 39 1.11 8.85 -8.97
CA ASP A 39 0.27 7.67 -9.14
C ASP A 39 0.56 6.69 -7.99
N THR A 40 -0.46 6.42 -7.16
CA THR A 40 -0.30 5.61 -5.93
C THR A 40 0.27 4.22 -6.21
N ALA A 41 -0.12 3.57 -7.30
CA ALA A 41 0.31 2.20 -7.57
C ALA A 41 1.73 2.13 -8.15
N ARG A 42 2.06 3.05 -9.07
CA ARG A 42 3.39 3.20 -9.66
C ARG A 42 4.41 3.59 -8.59
N ASP A 43 4.10 4.60 -7.80
CA ASP A 43 5.09 5.27 -6.97
C ASP A 43 5.28 4.59 -5.60
N LEU A 44 4.27 3.90 -5.06
CA LEU A 44 4.45 3.05 -3.87
C LEU A 44 5.04 1.67 -4.20
N GLY A 45 5.00 1.24 -5.46
CA GLY A 45 5.46 -0.09 -5.90
C GLY A 45 6.86 -0.45 -5.40
N PRO A 46 7.89 0.40 -5.57
CA PRO A 46 9.24 0.13 -5.07
C PRO A 46 9.30 -0.04 -3.55
N LEU A 47 8.58 0.80 -2.79
CA LEU A 47 8.52 0.70 -1.33
C LEU A 47 7.87 -0.62 -0.89
N VAL A 48 6.76 -0.98 -1.54
CA VAL A 48 6.01 -2.22 -1.26
C VAL A 48 6.85 -3.45 -1.58
N ASN A 49 7.64 -3.42 -2.67
CA ASN A 49 8.53 -4.51 -3.04
C ASN A 49 9.74 -4.67 -2.10
N ALA A 50 10.07 -3.65 -1.30
CA ALA A 50 11.13 -3.75 -0.30
C ALA A 50 10.72 -4.55 0.95
N PHE A 51 9.41 -4.78 1.15
CA PHE A 51 8.89 -5.61 2.25
C PHE A 51 8.70 -7.06 1.81
N PRO A 52 8.98 -8.03 2.70
CA PRO A 52 8.81 -9.45 2.41
C PRO A 52 7.33 -9.79 2.17
N ASP A 53 7.10 -10.88 1.46
CA ASP A 53 5.75 -11.45 1.38
C ASP A 53 5.41 -12.12 2.71
N ASN A 54 4.23 -11.79 3.23
CA ASN A 54 3.63 -12.52 4.33
C ASN A 54 3.01 -13.80 3.76
N LYS A 55 3.59 -14.95 4.09
CA LYS A 55 2.89 -16.22 3.91
C LYS A 55 1.86 -16.27 5.03
N PRO A 56 0.56 -16.39 4.75
CA PRO A 56 -0.41 -16.53 5.82
C PRO A 56 -0.03 -17.79 6.60
N GLU A 57 0.60 -17.61 7.76
CA GLU A 57 0.73 -18.70 8.69
C GLU A 57 -0.70 -19.13 9.02
N ALA A 58 -0.91 -20.44 9.15
CA ALA A 58 -2.21 -21.06 9.47
C ALA A 58 -2.82 -20.60 10.82
N ARG A 59 -2.30 -19.51 11.40
CA ARG A 59 -2.64 -18.91 12.68
C ARG A 59 -4.03 -18.30 12.74
N PHE A 60 -4.70 -18.13 11.59
CA PHE A 60 -6.09 -17.68 11.52
C PHE A 60 -7.11 -18.80 11.25
N LEU A 61 -6.65 -20.04 11.04
CA LEU A 61 -7.48 -21.24 11.08
C LEU A 61 -7.28 -21.84 12.48
N GLY A 62 -8.06 -21.35 13.44
CA GLY A 62 -7.93 -21.73 14.84
C GLY A 62 -7.83 -23.24 15.04
N GLU A 63 -6.75 -23.65 15.70
CA GLU A 63 -6.76 -24.79 16.61
C GLU A 63 -7.35 -24.35 17.95
#